data_AF-A0A1U7ETK9-F1
#
_entry.id   AF-A0A1U7ETK9-F1
#
_cell.length_a   1.000
_cell.length_b   1.000
_cell.length_c   1.000
_cell.angle_alpha   90.00
_cell.angle_beta   90.00
_cell.angle_gamma   90.00
#
_symmetry.space_group_name_H-M   'P 1'
#
loop_
_entity.id
_entity.type
_entity.pdbx_description
1 polymer ?
#
loop_
_entity_poly.entity_id
_entity_poly.type
_entity_poly.pdbx_seq_one_letter_code
_entity_poly.pdbx_strand_id
1 'polypeptide(L)'
;MDLSRRGVLAAGAVALAGCADLEEQADRRLSSSGGHPLSGTTSVAIYDRSESDHDLQALSTEAFDFWEANAPTYAGFETTFLFGADDLDLEVIFLNDGSELQGCADHATDDILGCAPLLQADHDPSFPVTIEVVVDDRPFGDVRVTLKHELGHALGLGHDDDPAYVMSNDIEDRLPEYEARIAVRDAFEEAWRTRNAATETYNEAVSRWDSGDPPAAESTFEAAADTYRDIAIHADEAETAARAFESMPRRDTVDREELSQYVDQLRAWADTAAEQAELMATAAAAADSGDRQTARDRQREAQDIGETLKSKPFPSPAAVAVAIGLMR
;
A
#
# COMPACT_ATOMS: atom_id res chain seq x y z
N MET A 1 -21.08 -15.60 -32.10
CA MET A 1 -21.91 -16.20 -31.04
C MET A 1 -20.96 -16.92 -30.09
N ASP A 2 -20.65 -16.48 -28.89
CA ASP A 2 -20.73 -15.19 -28.22
C ASP A 2 -19.87 -15.36 -26.94
N LEU A 3 -19.02 -14.36 -26.67
CA LEU A 3 -18.63 -13.79 -25.37
C LEU A 3 -18.36 -14.78 -24.22
N SER A 4 -17.09 -15.05 -23.87
CA SER A 4 -16.26 -14.21 -22.98
C SER A 4 -17.00 -13.80 -21.70
N ARG A 5 -16.74 -14.52 -20.60
CA ARG A 5 -17.00 -14.06 -19.24
C ARG A 5 -15.66 -13.84 -18.55
N ARG A 6 -15.11 -12.63 -18.74
CA ARG A 6 -14.09 -12.09 -17.84
C ARG A 6 -14.80 -11.71 -16.54
N GLY A 7 -14.40 -12.34 -15.45
CA GLY A 7 -14.80 -11.96 -14.10
C GLY A 7 -14.26 -10.58 -13.78
N VAL A 8 -15.15 -9.75 -13.25
CA VAL A 8 -14.89 -8.40 -12.76
C VAL A 8 -14.00 -8.50 -11.54
N LEU A 9 -12.75 -8.04 -11.66
CA LEU A 9 -11.87 -7.74 -10.54
C LEU A 9 -12.25 -6.34 -10.03
N ALA A 10 -12.74 -6.27 -8.79
CA ALA A 10 -12.80 -5.03 -8.05
C ALA A 10 -11.38 -4.72 -7.56
N ALA A 11 -10.65 -3.94 -8.35
CA ALA A 11 -9.42 -3.30 -7.91
C ALA A 11 -9.82 -2.21 -6.92
N GLY A 12 -9.32 -2.28 -5.68
CA GLY A 12 -9.27 -1.12 -4.81
C GLY A 12 -8.33 -0.11 -5.44
N ALA A 13 -8.86 1.06 -5.81
CA ALA A 13 -8.07 2.16 -6.35
C ALA A 13 -7.14 2.66 -5.25
N VAL A 14 -5.84 2.49 -5.45
CA VAL A 14 -4.84 3.31 -4.76
C VAL A 14 -4.86 4.65 -5.48
N ALA A 15 -5.22 5.72 -4.77
CA ALA A 15 -5.33 7.07 -5.31
C ALA A 15 -4.01 7.47 -6.01
N LEU A 16 -4.10 7.62 -7.32
CA LEU A 16 -3.02 8.12 -8.17
C LEU A 16 -3.10 9.65 -8.10
N ALA A 17 -2.02 10.31 -7.68
CA ALA A 17 -1.84 11.74 -7.92
C ALA A 17 -1.78 11.92 -9.44
N GLY A 18 -2.94 12.21 -10.04
CA GLY A 18 -3.13 12.33 -11.47
C GLY A 18 -3.26 13.79 -11.84
N CYS A 19 -2.15 14.53 -11.84
CA CYS A 19 -2.12 15.89 -12.39
C CYS A 19 -1.82 15.81 -13.90
N ALA A 20 -2.79 16.19 -14.71
CA ALA A 20 -2.66 16.25 -16.17
C ALA A 20 -1.77 17.43 -16.60
N ASP A 21 -0.91 17.16 -17.59
CA ASP A 21 -0.04 18.12 -18.28
C ASP A 21 -0.75 19.41 -18.70
N LEU A 22 -0.23 20.55 -18.24
CA LEU A 22 -0.41 21.85 -18.88
C LEU A 22 0.95 22.33 -19.44
N GLU A 23 1.56 21.52 -20.31
CA GLU A 23 2.87 21.84 -20.92
C GLU A 23 2.79 22.78 -22.16
N GLU A 24 1.63 23.24 -22.61
CA GLU A 24 1.55 23.97 -23.88
C GLU A 24 0.85 25.34 -23.77
N GLN A 25 1.58 26.34 -23.26
CA GLN A 25 1.60 27.74 -23.77
C GLN A 25 2.40 28.71 -22.87
N ALA A 26 3.68 28.93 -23.18
CA ALA A 26 4.37 30.19 -22.84
C ALA A 26 5.72 30.34 -23.56
N ASP A 27 5.71 30.48 -24.88
CA ASP A 27 6.90 30.93 -25.60
C ASP A 27 6.83 32.46 -25.82
N ARG A 28 7.82 33.16 -25.24
CA ARG A 28 8.19 34.60 -25.33
C ARG A 28 7.62 35.58 -24.28
N ARG A 29 8.50 36.00 -23.36
CA ARG A 29 9.18 37.33 -23.39
C ARG A 29 10.31 37.42 -22.34
N LEU A 30 11.36 38.15 -22.71
CA LEU A 30 12.61 38.34 -21.97
C LEU A 30 12.48 39.20 -20.70
N SER A 31 13.01 38.64 -19.60
CA SER A 31 13.87 39.26 -18.58
C SER A 31 13.33 40.42 -17.74
N SER A 32 12.80 40.10 -16.57
CA SER A 32 13.06 40.86 -15.34
C SER A 32 14.15 40.13 -14.54
N SER A 33 15.01 40.84 -13.82
CA SER A 33 16.00 40.27 -12.90
C SER A 33 15.36 39.88 -11.55
N GLY A 34 14.10 39.43 -11.56
CA GLY A 34 13.41 38.92 -10.38
C GLY A 34 13.70 37.43 -10.22
N GLY A 35 14.07 37.01 -9.01
CA GLY A 35 14.09 35.59 -8.67
C GLY A 35 12.67 35.01 -8.64
N HIS A 36 12.57 33.71 -8.36
CA HIS A 36 11.28 33.04 -8.18
C HIS A 36 10.35 33.80 -7.22
N PRO A 37 9.02 33.85 -7.45
CA PRO A 37 8.08 34.64 -6.64
C PRO A 37 8.14 34.33 -5.13
N LEU A 38 8.42 33.07 -4.79
CA LEU A 38 8.57 32.59 -3.40
C LEU A 38 10.03 32.51 -2.92
N SER A 39 10.96 33.19 -3.60
CA SER A 39 12.36 33.26 -3.15
C SER A 39 12.53 34.26 -2.00
N GLY A 40 13.37 33.93 -1.02
CA GLY A 40 13.54 34.74 0.19
C GLY A 40 12.46 34.45 1.22
N THR A 41 11.82 35.48 1.76
CA THR A 41 10.82 35.32 2.82
C THR A 41 9.41 35.26 2.22
N THR A 42 8.67 34.19 2.53
CA THR A 42 7.31 33.92 2.06
C THR A 42 6.34 33.88 3.25
N SER A 43 5.33 34.74 3.24
CA SER A 43 4.30 34.80 4.29
C SER A 43 3.19 33.79 4.02
N VAL A 44 2.85 32.98 5.03
CA VAL A 44 1.95 31.83 4.90
C VAL A 44 0.75 31.91 5.85
N ALA A 45 -0.44 31.60 5.33
CA ALA A 45 -1.61 31.26 6.12
C ALA A 45 -2.04 29.81 5.91
N ILE A 46 -2.60 29.20 6.95
CA ILE A 46 -3.20 27.86 6.90
C ILE A 46 -4.67 28.00 7.24
N TYR A 47 -5.52 27.44 6.38
CA TYR A 47 -6.95 27.40 6.54
C TYR A 47 -7.39 25.94 6.60
N ASP A 48 -7.95 25.57 7.75
CA ASP A 48 -8.62 24.29 7.90
C ASP A 48 -10.10 24.44 7.52
N ARG A 49 -10.51 23.80 6.43
CA ARG A 49 -11.90 23.61 6.03
C ARG A 49 -12.31 22.14 6.03
N SER A 50 -11.47 21.29 6.62
CA SER A 50 -11.72 19.86 6.77
C SER A 50 -12.47 19.57 8.08
N GLU A 51 -12.96 18.35 8.23
CA GLU A 51 -13.51 17.79 9.47
C GLU A 51 -12.49 16.91 10.20
N SER A 52 -11.21 17.00 9.83
CA SER A 52 -10.16 16.13 10.33
C SER A 52 -9.74 16.46 11.77
N ASP A 53 -9.37 15.42 12.54
CA ASP A 53 -8.80 15.55 13.88
C ASP A 53 -7.26 15.75 13.86
N HIS A 54 -6.65 15.85 12.67
CA HIS A 54 -5.19 16.04 12.55
C HIS A 54 -4.74 17.42 13.05
N ASP A 55 -3.54 17.48 13.63
CA ASP A 55 -2.86 18.76 13.89
C ASP A 55 -2.29 19.31 12.58
N LEU A 56 -3.14 19.96 11.79
CA LEU A 56 -2.79 20.50 10.47
C LEU A 56 -1.73 21.60 10.54
N GLN A 57 -1.63 22.31 11.66
CA GLN A 57 -0.59 23.30 11.87
C GLN A 57 0.79 22.63 12.03
N ALA A 58 0.88 21.56 12.83
CA ALA A 58 2.09 20.77 12.96
C ALA A 58 2.47 20.11 11.62
N LEU A 59 1.48 19.54 10.93
CA LEU A 59 1.65 18.93 9.61
C LEU A 59 2.25 19.90 8.60
N SER A 60 1.66 21.11 8.49
CA SER A 60 2.16 22.15 7.60
C SER A 60 3.58 22.55 7.97
N THR A 61 3.85 22.78 9.25
CA THR A 61 5.21 23.14 9.72
C THR A 61 6.25 22.13 9.24
N GLU A 62 5.98 20.83 9.37
CA GLU A 62 6.90 19.78 8.89
C GLU A 62 7.08 19.75 7.35
N ALA A 63 6.05 20.13 6.59
CA ALA A 63 6.13 20.21 5.14
C ALA A 63 6.92 21.45 4.67
N PHE A 64 6.71 22.59 5.31
CA PHE A 64 7.45 23.82 5.04
C PHE A 64 8.91 23.70 5.47
N ASP A 65 9.20 23.17 6.66
CA ASP A 65 10.58 22.91 7.14
C ASP A 65 11.37 22.02 6.17
N PHE A 66 10.70 21.04 5.57
CA PHE A 66 11.32 20.21 4.53
C PHE A 66 11.77 21.06 3.34
N TRP A 67 10.94 21.96 2.84
CA TRP A 67 11.32 22.80 1.71
C TRP A 67 12.32 23.90 2.06
N GLU A 68 12.26 24.52 3.24
CA GLU A 68 13.32 25.45 3.67
C GLU A 68 14.70 24.80 3.67
N ALA A 69 14.78 23.54 4.13
CA ALA A 69 16.02 22.80 4.19
C ALA A 69 16.52 22.31 2.81
N ASN A 70 15.62 22.12 1.84
CA ASN A 70 15.94 21.41 0.59
C ASN A 70 15.78 22.24 -0.70
N ALA A 71 15.04 23.35 -0.67
CA ALA A 71 14.83 24.24 -1.82
C ALA A 71 16.14 24.72 -2.46
N PRO A 72 17.23 25.04 -1.71
CA PRO A 72 18.50 25.42 -2.34
C PRO A 72 19.09 24.32 -3.23
N THR A 73 18.80 23.06 -2.92
CA THR A 73 19.27 21.89 -3.68
C THR A 73 18.36 21.59 -4.86
N TYR A 74 17.05 21.53 -4.63
CA TYR A 74 16.09 21.07 -5.63
C TYR A 74 15.53 22.20 -6.50
N ALA A 75 15.12 23.33 -5.90
CA ALA A 75 14.55 24.48 -6.60
C ALA A 75 15.59 25.54 -7.02
N GLY A 76 16.81 25.46 -6.46
CA GLY A 76 17.92 26.35 -6.82
C GLY A 76 17.88 27.74 -6.17
N PHE A 77 17.00 27.95 -5.18
CA PHE A 77 16.93 29.18 -4.40
C PHE A 77 16.58 28.90 -2.93
N GLU A 78 16.89 29.86 -2.05
CA GLU A 78 16.50 29.82 -0.65
C GLU A 78 15.08 30.38 -0.47
N THR A 79 14.30 29.75 0.40
CA THR A 79 13.01 30.24 0.85
C THR A 79 12.88 30.04 2.36
N THR A 80 12.13 30.92 3.02
CA THR A 80 11.82 30.87 4.46
C THR A 80 10.37 31.26 4.64
N PHE A 81 9.59 30.44 5.31
CA PHE A 81 8.17 30.59 5.49
C PHE A 81 7.84 31.20 6.85
N LEU A 82 7.05 32.28 6.85
CA LEU A 82 6.60 32.96 8.05
C LEU A 82 5.09 32.83 8.21
N PHE A 83 4.67 32.12 9.25
CA PHE A 83 3.25 31.96 9.55
C PHE A 83 2.66 33.19 10.26
N GLY A 84 1.43 33.54 9.89
CA GLY A 84 0.62 34.53 10.63
C GLY A 84 0.93 36.00 10.34
N ALA A 85 1.45 36.31 9.15
CA ALA A 85 1.58 37.68 8.67
C ALA A 85 0.26 38.20 8.05
N ASP A 86 0.10 39.53 7.97
CA ASP A 86 -1.12 40.18 7.45
C ASP A 86 -1.14 40.28 5.90
N ASP A 87 0.03 40.26 5.26
CA ASP A 87 0.18 40.27 3.79
C ASP A 87 0.68 38.90 3.37
N LEU A 88 -0.13 38.16 2.63
CA LEU A 88 0.07 36.72 2.39
C LEU A 88 0.62 36.49 0.98
N ASP A 89 1.74 35.80 0.92
CA ASP A 89 2.32 35.31 -0.33
C ASP A 89 1.73 33.94 -0.70
N LEU A 90 1.38 33.13 0.31
CA LEU A 90 0.87 31.78 0.12
C LEU A 90 -0.21 31.45 1.14
N GLU A 91 -1.22 30.72 0.70
CA GLU A 91 -2.23 30.12 1.57
C GLU A 91 -2.34 28.62 1.31
N VAL A 92 -2.47 27.84 2.38
CA VAL A 92 -2.76 26.40 2.32
C VAL A 92 -4.18 26.18 2.82
N ILE A 93 -5.00 25.54 2.00
CA ILE A 93 -6.39 25.21 2.33
C ILE A 93 -6.53 23.69 2.41
N PHE A 94 -6.90 23.20 3.59
CA PHE A 94 -7.21 21.80 3.82
C PHE A 94 -8.71 21.54 3.60
N LEU A 95 -9.04 20.52 2.80
CA LEU A 95 -10.39 20.21 2.33
C LEU A 95 -10.81 18.79 2.74
N ASN A 96 -12.10 18.46 2.65
CA ASN A 96 -12.57 17.10 2.91
C ASN A 96 -12.57 16.25 1.64
N ASP A 97 -12.85 16.84 0.48
CA ASP A 97 -13.11 16.07 -0.74
C ASP A 97 -12.44 16.68 -1.97
N GLY A 98 -12.00 15.84 -2.91
CA GLY A 98 -11.35 16.26 -4.16
C GLY A 98 -12.25 17.11 -5.06
N SER A 99 -13.58 16.95 -4.97
CA SER A 99 -14.53 17.80 -5.69
C SER A 99 -14.56 19.26 -5.21
N GLU A 100 -13.97 19.55 -4.05
CA GLU A 100 -13.83 20.91 -3.52
C GLU A 100 -12.63 21.67 -4.10
N LEU A 101 -11.72 20.98 -4.81
CA LEU A 101 -10.53 21.56 -5.42
C LEU A 101 -10.91 22.55 -6.53
N GLN A 102 -10.63 23.84 -6.30
CA GLN A 102 -10.94 24.90 -7.25
C GLN A 102 -9.82 25.11 -8.25
N GLY A 103 -8.56 24.99 -7.81
CA GLY A 103 -7.39 25.21 -8.67
C GLY A 103 -7.25 24.17 -9.78
N CYS A 104 -7.81 22.98 -9.58
CA CYS A 104 -7.73 21.84 -10.48
C CYS A 104 -9.12 21.41 -11.00
N ALA A 105 -10.14 22.27 -10.93
CA ALA A 105 -11.54 21.93 -11.20
C ALA A 105 -11.80 21.30 -12.59
N ASP A 106 -11.00 21.63 -13.60
CA ASP A 106 -11.11 21.04 -14.96
C ASP A 106 -10.59 19.59 -15.03
N HIS A 107 -9.90 19.14 -13.99
CA HIS A 107 -9.29 17.80 -13.87
C HIS A 107 -9.69 17.07 -12.58
N ALA A 108 -10.55 17.67 -11.74
CA ALA A 108 -10.99 17.11 -10.47
C ALA A 108 -11.71 15.77 -10.68
N THR A 109 -10.96 14.68 -10.58
CA THR A 109 -11.48 13.34 -10.34
C THR A 109 -11.38 13.05 -8.85
N ASP A 110 -12.12 12.04 -8.37
CA ASP A 110 -12.06 11.57 -6.98
C ASP A 110 -10.63 11.13 -6.56
N ASP A 111 -9.72 10.96 -7.53
CA ASP A 111 -8.33 10.53 -7.31
C ASP A 111 -7.35 11.69 -7.05
N ILE A 112 -7.74 12.96 -7.29
CA ILE A 112 -6.87 14.11 -7.02
C ILE A 112 -6.92 14.48 -5.54
N LEU A 113 -5.76 14.45 -4.89
CA LEU A 113 -5.61 14.63 -3.45
C LEU A 113 -5.02 15.99 -3.05
N GLY A 114 -4.58 16.78 -4.01
CA GLY A 114 -3.98 18.09 -3.82
C GLY A 114 -3.92 18.88 -5.12
N CYS A 115 -3.72 20.19 -5.00
CA CYS A 115 -3.57 21.07 -6.14
C CYS A 115 -2.73 22.30 -5.78
N ALA A 116 -1.75 22.61 -6.61
CA ALA A 116 -0.98 23.85 -6.57
C ALA A 116 -0.58 24.31 -7.97
N PRO A 117 -0.43 25.62 -8.20
CA PRO A 117 0.11 26.12 -9.45
C PRO A 117 1.61 25.83 -9.56
N LEU A 118 2.06 25.41 -10.74
CA LEU A 118 3.49 25.31 -11.05
C LEU A 118 4.09 26.70 -11.29
N LEU A 119 4.80 27.25 -10.31
CA LEU A 119 5.38 28.59 -10.40
C LEU A 119 6.81 28.53 -10.97
N GLN A 120 6.99 28.92 -12.23
CA GLN A 120 8.31 29.24 -12.76
C GLN A 120 8.81 30.63 -12.33
N ALA A 121 10.12 30.84 -12.45
CA ALA A 121 10.79 32.03 -11.96
C ALA A 121 10.35 33.35 -12.62
N ASP A 122 9.75 33.29 -13.81
CA ASP A 122 9.24 34.43 -14.56
C ASP A 122 7.73 34.65 -14.42
N HIS A 123 7.03 33.85 -13.60
CA HIS A 123 5.63 34.07 -13.30
C HIS A 123 5.41 35.30 -12.39
N ASP A 124 4.28 35.97 -12.63
CA ASP A 124 3.73 37.06 -11.80
C ASP A 124 2.36 36.60 -11.28
N PRO A 125 2.31 35.75 -10.24
CA PRO A 125 1.05 35.17 -9.78
C PRO A 125 0.20 36.21 -9.05
N SER A 126 -1.12 35.99 -9.02
CA SER A 126 -1.98 36.69 -8.09
C SER A 126 -1.71 36.17 -6.67
N PHE A 127 -1.44 37.08 -5.74
CA PHE A 127 -1.25 36.76 -4.34
C PHE A 127 -2.55 36.88 -3.52
N PRO A 128 -2.77 36.00 -2.51
CA PRO A 128 -1.91 34.86 -2.15
C PRO A 128 -1.96 33.72 -3.19
N VAL A 129 -0.86 32.99 -3.34
CA VAL A 129 -0.84 31.73 -4.08
C VAL A 129 -1.57 30.67 -3.25
N THR A 130 -2.59 30.04 -3.83
CA THR A 130 -3.38 29.02 -3.14
C THR A 130 -2.82 27.61 -3.41
N ILE A 131 -2.65 26.85 -2.33
CA ILE A 131 -2.41 25.41 -2.34
C ILE A 131 -3.60 24.74 -1.65
N GLU A 132 -4.18 23.73 -2.28
CA GLU A 132 -5.31 22.98 -1.75
C GLU A 132 -4.90 21.53 -1.50
N VAL A 133 -5.27 20.95 -0.35
CA VAL A 133 -4.95 19.56 0.02
C VAL A 133 -6.17 18.88 0.61
N VAL A 134 -6.53 17.72 0.06
CA VAL A 134 -7.62 16.88 0.58
C VAL A 134 -7.11 16.13 1.81
N VAL A 135 -7.82 16.23 2.93
CA VAL A 135 -7.45 15.61 4.21
C VAL A 135 -8.30 14.38 4.48
N ASP A 136 -9.62 14.52 4.45
CA ASP A 136 -10.60 13.47 4.79
C ASP A 136 -10.17 12.55 5.97
N ASP A 137 -10.37 11.25 5.85
CA ASP A 137 -9.91 10.20 6.75
C ASP A 137 -8.45 9.77 6.51
N ARG A 138 -7.72 10.48 5.64
CA ARG A 138 -6.36 10.09 5.23
C ARG A 138 -5.41 10.17 6.42
N PRO A 139 -4.43 9.26 6.54
CA PRO A 139 -3.41 9.34 7.58
C PRO A 139 -2.59 10.63 7.52
N PHE A 140 -2.19 11.15 8.70
CA PHE A 140 -1.36 12.35 8.86
C PHE A 140 -0.14 12.37 7.92
N GLY A 141 0.54 11.22 7.79
CA GLY A 141 1.72 11.08 6.94
C GLY A 141 1.43 11.27 5.44
N ASP A 142 0.26 10.89 4.95
CA ASP A 142 -0.11 11.04 3.53
C ASP A 142 -0.46 12.48 3.19
N VAL A 143 -1.24 13.12 4.05
CA VAL A 143 -1.58 14.54 3.90
C VAL A 143 -0.30 15.38 3.91
N ARG A 144 0.67 15.03 4.77
CA ARG A 144 2.00 15.66 4.81
C ARG A 144 2.79 15.45 3.52
N VAL A 145 2.77 14.25 2.94
CA VAL A 145 3.47 13.96 1.68
C VAL A 145 2.84 14.72 0.52
N THR A 146 1.50 14.74 0.44
CA THR A 146 0.79 15.55 -0.56
C THR A 146 1.11 17.02 -0.42
N LEU A 147 1.06 17.59 0.78
CA LEU A 147 1.42 19.01 0.96
C LEU A 147 2.87 19.30 0.52
N LYS A 148 3.82 18.38 0.77
CA LYS A 148 5.18 18.53 0.25
C LYS A 148 5.21 18.54 -1.28
N HIS A 149 4.47 17.66 -1.93
CA HIS A 149 4.37 17.61 -3.38
C HIS A 149 3.80 18.92 -3.95
N GLU A 150 2.67 19.38 -3.43
CA GLU A 150 2.03 20.62 -3.89
C GLU A 150 2.91 21.86 -3.65
N LEU A 151 3.62 21.91 -2.51
CA LEU A 151 4.61 22.95 -2.27
C LEU A 151 5.77 22.90 -3.27
N GLY A 152 6.16 21.72 -3.75
CA GLY A 152 7.15 21.58 -4.80
C GLY A 152 6.73 22.25 -6.09
N HIS A 153 5.46 22.09 -6.51
CA HIS A 153 4.91 22.81 -7.65
C HIS A 153 4.92 24.33 -7.43
N ALA A 154 4.50 24.79 -6.26
CA ALA A 154 4.55 26.22 -5.93
C ALA A 154 5.99 26.77 -5.90
N LEU A 155 7.02 25.92 -5.76
CA LEU A 155 8.44 26.27 -5.85
C LEU A 155 9.05 26.05 -7.24
N GLY A 156 8.25 25.62 -8.21
CA GLY A 156 8.65 25.47 -9.62
C GLY A 156 9.13 24.09 -10.03
N LEU A 157 8.89 23.05 -9.22
CA LEU A 157 9.26 21.68 -9.52
C LEU A 157 8.11 20.93 -10.20
N GLY A 158 8.39 20.26 -11.30
CA GLY A 158 7.50 19.31 -11.97
C GLY A 158 7.60 17.90 -11.38
N HIS A 159 6.84 16.96 -11.96
CA HIS A 159 6.82 15.59 -11.44
C HIS A 159 8.11 14.79 -11.68
N ASP A 160 8.85 15.14 -12.74
CA ASP A 160 10.13 14.49 -13.09
C ASP A 160 11.32 15.06 -12.30
N ASP A 161 11.10 16.10 -11.48
CA ASP A 161 12.15 16.76 -10.72
C ASP A 161 12.46 16.04 -9.40
N ASP A 162 13.69 16.18 -8.94
CA ASP A 162 14.08 15.67 -7.63
C ASP A 162 13.46 16.51 -6.48
N PRO A 163 13.14 15.88 -5.34
CA PRO A 163 13.29 14.46 -5.07
C PRO A 163 12.08 13.65 -5.57
N ALA A 164 12.34 12.63 -6.39
CA ALA A 164 11.28 11.77 -6.95
C ALA A 164 10.35 11.16 -5.89
N TYR A 165 10.85 10.88 -4.67
CA TYR A 165 10.01 10.35 -3.59
C TYR A 165 8.97 11.33 -3.02
N VAL A 166 9.03 12.60 -3.42
CA VAL A 166 8.04 13.65 -3.15
C VAL A 166 7.33 14.06 -4.44
N MET A 167 8.08 14.35 -5.51
CA MET A 167 7.54 14.98 -6.72
C MET A 167 6.97 14.01 -7.75
N SER A 168 7.41 12.75 -7.77
CA SER A 168 6.93 11.81 -8.80
C SER A 168 5.47 11.43 -8.59
N ASN A 169 4.73 11.29 -9.69
CA ASN A 169 3.40 10.69 -9.69
C ASN A 169 3.45 9.16 -9.63
N ASP A 170 4.58 8.58 -10.02
CA ASP A 170 4.79 7.14 -10.00
C ASP A 170 4.94 6.67 -8.55
N ILE A 171 4.17 5.63 -8.21
CA ILE A 171 4.14 5.08 -6.86
C ILE A 171 5.46 4.38 -6.52
N GLU A 172 6.14 3.86 -7.55
CA GLU A 172 7.45 3.22 -7.50
C GLU A 172 8.52 4.15 -6.93
N ASP A 173 8.47 5.44 -7.30
CA ASP A 173 9.41 6.45 -6.84
C ASP A 173 9.08 6.92 -5.41
N ARG A 174 7.79 7.03 -5.11
CA ARG A 174 7.30 7.50 -3.81
C ARG A 174 7.49 6.48 -2.70
N LEU A 175 7.44 5.18 -2.99
CA LEU A 175 7.62 4.11 -2.02
C LEU A 175 9.01 3.46 -2.16
N PRO A 176 9.90 3.62 -1.16
CA PRO A 176 11.25 3.07 -1.26
C PRO A 176 11.17 1.54 -1.24
N GLU A 177 11.89 0.79 -2.07
CA GLU A 177 11.75 -0.68 -2.16
C GLU A 177 10.33 -1.13 -2.62
N TYR A 178 9.72 -0.43 -3.60
CA TYR A 178 8.41 -0.78 -4.15
C TYR A 178 8.34 -2.22 -4.66
N GLU A 179 9.32 -2.65 -5.46
CA GLU A 179 9.38 -4.02 -6.00
C GLU A 179 9.36 -5.09 -4.90
N ALA A 180 10.05 -4.84 -3.78
CA ALA A 180 10.03 -5.75 -2.65
C ALA A 180 8.64 -5.81 -1.97
N ARG A 181 7.89 -4.70 -1.94
CA ARG A 181 6.50 -4.69 -1.43
C ARG A 181 5.59 -5.52 -2.32
N ILE A 182 5.72 -5.35 -3.64
CA ILE A 182 4.96 -6.15 -4.60
C ILE A 182 5.29 -7.63 -4.44
N ALA A 183 6.57 -7.99 -4.37
CA ALA A 183 6.99 -9.38 -4.15
C ALA A 183 6.42 -9.98 -2.84
N VAL A 184 6.42 -9.22 -1.74
CA VAL A 184 5.79 -9.66 -0.48
C VAL A 184 4.30 -9.89 -0.65
N ARG A 185 3.55 -8.92 -1.21
CA ARG A 185 2.10 -9.05 -1.43
C ARG A 185 1.79 -10.26 -2.29
N ASP A 186 2.48 -10.40 -3.42
CA ASP A 186 2.24 -11.45 -4.40
C ASP A 186 2.51 -12.84 -3.79
N ALA A 187 3.56 -12.99 -2.96
CA ALA A 187 3.80 -14.23 -2.22
C ALA A 187 2.64 -14.60 -1.28
N PHE A 188 2.06 -13.63 -0.57
CA PHE A 188 0.85 -13.87 0.25
C PHE A 188 -0.38 -14.19 -0.59
N GLU A 189 -0.54 -13.58 -1.78
CA GLU A 189 -1.63 -13.94 -2.69
C GLU A 189 -1.50 -15.37 -3.21
N GLU A 190 -0.30 -15.81 -3.59
CA GLU A 190 -0.05 -17.19 -4.00
C GLU A 190 -0.28 -18.16 -2.84
N ALA A 191 0.15 -17.82 -1.62
CA ALA A 191 -0.16 -18.60 -0.43
C ALA A 191 -1.67 -18.80 -0.21
N TRP A 192 -2.49 -17.77 -0.47
CA TRP A 192 -3.95 -17.88 -0.43
C TRP A 192 -4.51 -18.81 -1.52
N ARG A 193 -3.98 -18.73 -2.74
CA ARG A 193 -4.40 -19.61 -3.85
C ARG A 193 -4.03 -21.07 -3.55
N THR A 194 -2.80 -21.30 -3.09
CA THR A 194 -2.29 -22.62 -2.68
C THR A 194 -3.12 -23.20 -1.53
N ARG A 195 -3.46 -22.40 -0.51
CA ARG A 195 -4.38 -22.80 0.56
C ARG A 195 -5.73 -23.28 0.02
N ASN A 196 -6.34 -22.52 -0.89
CA ASN A 196 -7.65 -22.85 -1.43
C ASN A 196 -7.60 -24.16 -2.23
N ALA A 197 -6.56 -24.35 -3.06
CA ALA A 197 -6.34 -25.58 -3.81
C ALA A 197 -6.11 -26.81 -2.90
N ALA A 198 -5.30 -26.64 -1.84
CA ALA A 198 -5.08 -27.69 -0.84
C ALA A 198 -6.36 -28.05 -0.10
N THR A 199 -7.18 -27.05 0.24
CA THR A 199 -8.49 -27.24 0.90
C THR A 199 -9.47 -28.00 -0.01
N GLU A 200 -9.50 -27.68 -1.31
CA GLU A 200 -10.31 -28.40 -2.28
C GLU A 200 -9.88 -29.87 -2.39
N THR A 201 -8.58 -30.12 -2.50
CA THR A 201 -8.00 -31.47 -2.52
C THR A 201 -8.31 -32.25 -1.23
N TYR A 202 -8.19 -31.60 -0.07
CA TYR A 202 -8.54 -32.20 1.22
C TYR A 202 -10.02 -32.58 1.28
N ASN A 203 -10.93 -31.71 0.82
CA ASN A 203 -12.36 -32.00 0.80
C ASN A 203 -12.70 -33.15 -0.16
N GLU A 204 -12.01 -33.25 -1.29
CA GLU A 204 -12.11 -34.42 -2.18
C GLU A 204 -11.67 -35.70 -1.46
N ALA A 205 -10.56 -35.67 -0.73
CA ALA A 205 -10.07 -36.80 0.06
C ALA A 205 -11.09 -37.25 1.12
N VAL A 206 -11.73 -36.29 1.81
CA VAL A 206 -12.83 -36.57 2.75
C VAL A 206 -14.01 -37.23 2.04
N SER A 207 -14.42 -36.75 0.87
CA SER A 207 -15.50 -37.36 0.10
C SER A 207 -15.18 -38.81 -0.31
N ARG A 208 -13.93 -39.09 -0.69
CA ARG A 208 -13.48 -40.45 -1.03
C ARG A 208 -13.51 -41.37 0.20
N TRP A 209 -13.02 -40.88 1.32
CA TRP A 209 -13.07 -41.58 2.61
C TRP A 209 -14.51 -41.93 3.00
N ASP A 210 -15.43 -40.96 2.96
CA ASP A 210 -16.83 -41.15 3.31
C ASP A 210 -17.57 -42.10 2.35
N SER A 211 -17.11 -42.19 1.09
CA SER A 211 -17.64 -43.14 0.10
C SER A 211 -17.15 -44.58 0.29
N GLY A 212 -16.23 -44.81 1.23
CA GLY A 212 -15.66 -46.13 1.51
C GLY A 212 -14.57 -46.54 0.51
N ASP A 213 -13.80 -45.58 -0.01
CA ASP A 213 -12.60 -45.82 -0.84
C ASP A 213 -11.32 -45.33 -0.15
N PRO A 214 -10.80 -46.08 0.87
CA PRO A 214 -9.63 -45.65 1.62
C PRO A 214 -8.35 -45.49 0.79
N PRO A 215 -7.98 -46.37 -0.16
CA PRO A 215 -6.78 -46.17 -0.98
C PRO A 215 -6.82 -44.87 -1.79
N ALA A 216 -7.98 -44.53 -2.38
CA ALA A 216 -8.13 -43.29 -3.11
C ALA A 216 -8.11 -42.08 -2.17
N ALA A 217 -8.63 -42.20 -0.95
CA ALA A 217 -8.58 -41.15 0.06
C ALA A 217 -7.15 -40.91 0.56
N GLU A 218 -6.38 -41.96 0.85
CA GLU A 218 -4.99 -41.90 1.32
C GLU A 218 -4.13 -41.03 0.40
N SER A 219 -4.03 -41.43 -0.86
CA SER A 219 -3.24 -40.70 -1.87
C SER A 219 -3.69 -39.25 -2.07
N THR A 220 -4.98 -38.95 -1.85
CA THR A 220 -5.49 -37.58 -1.98
C THR A 220 -5.20 -36.74 -0.74
N PHE A 221 -5.24 -37.34 0.46
CA PHE A 221 -4.80 -36.67 1.68
C PHE A 221 -3.29 -36.39 1.66
N GLU A 222 -2.47 -37.31 1.13
CA GLU A 222 -1.04 -37.07 0.92
C GLU A 222 -0.80 -35.88 -0.02
N ALA A 223 -1.51 -35.84 -1.15
CA ALA A 223 -1.42 -34.71 -2.08
C ALA A 223 -1.86 -33.38 -1.45
N ALA A 224 -2.91 -33.39 -0.62
CA ALA A 224 -3.33 -32.22 0.14
C ALA A 224 -2.25 -31.77 1.15
N ALA A 225 -1.63 -32.71 1.86
CA ALA A 225 -0.55 -32.43 2.79
C ALA A 225 0.65 -31.79 2.09
N ASP A 226 1.07 -32.33 0.94
CA ASP A 226 2.14 -31.78 0.12
C ASP A 226 1.82 -30.34 -0.31
N THR A 227 0.59 -30.10 -0.82
CA THR A 227 0.15 -28.76 -1.23
C THR A 227 0.08 -27.79 -0.06
N TYR A 228 -0.30 -28.24 1.15
CA TYR A 228 -0.23 -27.39 2.34
C TYR A 228 1.20 -27.01 2.70
N ARG A 229 2.18 -27.91 2.54
CA ARG A 229 3.60 -27.59 2.79
C ARG A 229 4.17 -26.60 1.76
N ASP A 230 3.65 -26.58 0.54
CA ASP A 230 4.04 -25.58 -0.47
C ASP A 230 3.72 -24.14 -0.03
N ILE A 231 2.76 -23.93 0.89
CA ILE A 231 2.50 -22.61 1.49
C ILE A 231 3.75 -22.05 2.21
N ALA A 232 4.58 -22.91 2.82
CA ALA A 232 5.80 -22.48 3.48
C ALA A 232 6.83 -21.91 2.48
N ILE A 233 6.81 -22.35 1.22
CA ILE A 233 7.66 -21.79 0.16
C ILE A 233 7.31 -20.30 -0.04
N HIS A 234 6.02 -19.97 -0.09
CA HIS A 234 5.58 -18.58 -0.23
C HIS A 234 5.89 -17.74 1.01
N ALA A 235 5.85 -18.33 2.22
CA ALA A 235 6.31 -17.65 3.42
C ALA A 235 7.82 -17.32 3.35
N ASP A 236 8.65 -18.23 2.82
CA ASP A 236 10.08 -18.01 2.63
C ASP A 236 10.37 -16.97 1.53
N GLU A 237 9.58 -16.94 0.45
CA GLU A 237 9.63 -15.92 -0.59
C GLU A 237 9.32 -14.52 -0.01
N ALA A 238 8.25 -14.42 0.78
CA ALA A 238 7.87 -13.18 1.46
C ALA A 238 8.97 -12.72 2.44
N GLU A 239 9.53 -13.62 3.26
CA GLU A 239 10.63 -13.27 4.17
C GLU A 239 11.86 -12.80 3.39
N THR A 240 12.20 -13.46 2.29
CA THR A 240 13.34 -13.10 1.46
C THR A 240 13.18 -11.70 0.86
N ALA A 241 12.01 -11.38 0.33
CA ALA A 241 11.69 -10.05 -0.19
C ALA A 241 11.71 -8.99 0.92
N ALA A 242 11.17 -9.31 2.10
CA ALA A 242 11.10 -8.39 3.24
C ALA A 242 12.48 -7.95 3.78
N ARG A 243 13.57 -8.67 3.45
CA ARG A 243 14.94 -8.25 3.80
C ARG A 243 15.33 -6.91 3.17
N ALA A 244 14.75 -6.53 2.04
CA ALA A 244 14.96 -5.21 1.44
C ALA A 244 14.59 -4.06 2.42
N PHE A 245 13.62 -4.30 3.30
CA PHE A 245 13.14 -3.30 4.26
C PHE A 245 14.11 -3.08 5.44
N GLU A 246 15.15 -3.91 5.59
CA GLU A 246 16.11 -3.76 6.69
C GLU A 246 16.99 -2.52 6.54
N SER A 247 17.43 -2.21 5.32
CA SER A 247 18.32 -1.10 5.01
C SER A 247 17.62 0.10 4.39
N MET A 248 16.31 0.03 4.15
CA MET A 248 15.63 1.07 3.39
C MET A 248 15.57 2.42 4.13
N PRO A 249 15.64 3.54 3.40
CA PRO A 249 15.21 4.84 3.90
C PRO A 249 13.73 4.81 4.29
N ARG A 250 13.30 5.66 5.24
CA ARG A 250 11.89 5.78 5.67
C ARG A 250 11.28 4.44 6.16
N ARG A 251 11.92 3.85 7.17
CA ARG A 251 11.51 2.57 7.79
C ARG A 251 10.10 2.59 8.40
N ASP A 252 9.58 3.77 8.68
CA ASP A 252 8.23 4.03 9.19
C ASP A 252 7.12 3.70 8.19
N THR A 253 7.46 3.46 6.92
CA THR A 253 6.49 3.10 5.87
C THR A 253 6.14 1.60 5.82
N VAL A 254 6.74 0.76 6.68
CA VAL A 254 6.47 -0.68 6.78
C VAL A 254 6.43 -1.09 8.25
N ASP A 255 5.33 -1.69 8.69
CA ASP A 255 5.24 -2.39 9.97
C ASP A 255 5.93 -3.76 9.87
N ARG A 256 7.23 -3.76 10.15
CA ARG A 256 8.08 -4.95 10.08
C ARG A 256 7.76 -5.98 11.16
N GLU A 257 7.27 -5.54 12.32
CA GLU A 257 6.92 -6.45 13.40
C GLU A 257 5.67 -7.22 13.01
N GLU A 258 4.64 -6.52 12.55
CA GLU A 258 3.41 -7.13 12.08
C GLU A 258 3.63 -8.03 10.86
N LEU A 259 4.44 -7.58 9.88
CA LEU A 259 4.79 -8.42 8.72
C LEU A 259 5.50 -9.72 9.14
N SER A 260 6.44 -9.66 10.09
CA SER A 260 7.10 -10.86 10.61
C SER A 260 6.09 -11.81 11.28
N GLN A 261 5.15 -11.26 12.06
CA GLN A 261 4.08 -12.05 12.66
C GLN A 261 3.20 -12.72 11.60
N TYR A 262 2.89 -12.02 10.50
CA TYR A 262 2.13 -12.61 9.39
C TYR A 262 2.85 -13.77 8.71
N VAL A 263 4.16 -13.64 8.47
CA VAL A 263 4.96 -14.74 7.91
C VAL A 263 4.97 -15.95 8.87
N ASP A 264 5.15 -15.71 10.17
CA ASP A 264 5.13 -16.79 11.18
C ASP A 264 3.75 -17.47 11.29
N GLN A 265 2.67 -16.68 11.24
CA GLN A 265 1.30 -17.20 11.22
C GLN A 265 1.04 -18.07 9.99
N LEU A 266 1.54 -17.65 8.82
CA LEU A 266 1.41 -18.40 7.57
C LEU A 266 2.07 -19.78 7.67
N ARG A 267 3.32 -19.84 8.14
CA ARG A 267 4.06 -21.11 8.37
C ARG A 267 3.36 -21.98 9.39
N ALA A 268 3.01 -21.42 10.55
CA ALA A 268 2.37 -22.16 11.63
C ALA A 268 0.99 -22.70 11.24
N TRP A 269 0.28 -22.03 10.33
CA TRP A 269 -0.98 -22.54 9.76
C TRP A 269 -0.71 -23.69 8.79
N ALA A 270 0.22 -23.51 7.85
CA ALA A 270 0.61 -24.51 6.86
C ALA A 270 1.03 -25.84 7.48
N ASP A 271 1.93 -25.79 8.48
CA ASP A 271 2.41 -26.98 9.20
C ASP A 271 1.26 -27.74 9.87
N THR A 272 0.34 -27.00 10.52
CA THR A 272 -0.80 -27.60 11.22
C THR A 272 -1.78 -28.24 10.22
N ALA A 273 -1.99 -27.62 9.05
CA ALA A 273 -2.87 -28.13 8.00
C ALA A 273 -2.29 -29.38 7.32
N ALA A 274 -0.97 -29.39 7.07
CA ALA A 274 -0.26 -30.55 6.57
C ALA A 274 -0.33 -31.72 7.57
N GLU A 275 -0.08 -31.48 8.86
CA GLU A 275 -0.19 -32.50 9.91
C GLU A 275 -1.60 -33.12 9.96
N GLN A 276 -2.65 -32.29 9.86
CA GLN A 276 -4.03 -32.78 9.79
C GLN A 276 -4.24 -33.73 8.61
N ALA A 277 -3.77 -33.34 7.43
CA ALA A 277 -3.91 -34.14 6.21
C ALA A 277 -3.10 -35.45 6.29
N GLU A 278 -1.89 -35.42 6.84
CA GLU A 278 -1.07 -36.63 7.07
C GLU A 278 -1.72 -37.62 8.03
N LEU A 279 -2.34 -37.13 9.11
CA LEU A 279 -3.09 -37.99 10.03
C LEU A 279 -4.27 -38.66 9.33
N MET A 280 -4.98 -37.92 8.47
CA MET A 280 -6.06 -38.49 7.66
C MET A 280 -5.56 -39.48 6.60
N ALA A 281 -4.41 -39.25 5.98
CA ALA A 281 -3.76 -40.22 5.10
C ALA A 281 -3.41 -41.50 5.87
N THR A 282 -2.84 -41.37 7.07
CA THR A 282 -2.54 -42.52 7.94
C THR A 282 -3.81 -43.26 8.37
N ALA A 283 -4.90 -42.54 8.62
CA ALA A 283 -6.20 -43.14 8.92
C ALA A 283 -6.76 -43.94 7.72
N ALA A 284 -6.62 -43.40 6.51
CA ALA A 284 -6.96 -44.04 5.24
C ALA A 284 -6.17 -45.35 5.02
N ALA A 285 -4.85 -45.31 5.17
CA ALA A 285 -3.98 -46.49 5.07
C ALA A 285 -4.35 -47.59 6.09
N ALA A 286 -4.62 -47.20 7.34
CA ALA A 286 -5.03 -48.11 8.39
C ALA A 286 -6.39 -48.76 8.10
N ALA A 287 -7.33 -48.00 7.54
CA ALA A 287 -8.64 -48.54 7.15
C ALA A 287 -8.54 -49.54 5.99
N ASP A 288 -7.70 -49.27 4.98
CA ASP A 288 -7.45 -50.20 3.87
C ASP A 288 -6.88 -51.54 4.34
N SER A 289 -5.90 -51.50 5.25
CA SER A 289 -5.31 -52.69 5.86
C SER A 289 -6.21 -53.41 6.88
N GLY A 290 -7.40 -52.86 7.16
CA GLY A 290 -8.37 -53.43 8.09
C GLY A 290 -8.12 -53.11 9.58
N ASP A 291 -7.13 -52.27 9.90
CA ASP A 291 -6.85 -51.80 11.25
C ASP A 291 -7.79 -50.65 11.65
N ARG A 292 -9.01 -51.03 12.03
CA ARG A 292 -10.06 -50.09 12.44
C ARG A 292 -9.74 -49.31 13.72
N GLN A 293 -8.82 -49.79 14.56
CA GLN A 293 -8.50 -49.09 15.79
C GLN A 293 -7.59 -47.90 15.45
N THR A 294 -6.49 -48.16 14.76
CA THR A 294 -5.57 -47.12 14.31
C THR A 294 -6.28 -46.08 13.44
N ALA A 295 -7.12 -46.51 12.50
CA ALA A 295 -7.88 -45.59 11.65
C ALA A 295 -8.73 -44.58 12.46
N ARG A 296 -9.43 -45.06 13.49
CA ARG A 296 -10.27 -44.21 14.37
C ARG A 296 -9.45 -43.34 15.31
N ASP A 297 -8.28 -43.78 15.72
CA ASP A 297 -7.38 -43.00 16.58
C ASP A 297 -6.82 -41.81 15.79
N ARG A 298 -6.29 -42.06 14.59
CA ARG A 298 -5.76 -41.01 13.71
C ARG A 298 -6.80 -40.04 13.20
N GLN A 299 -7.99 -40.52 12.86
CA GLN A 299 -9.10 -39.63 12.48
C GLN A 299 -9.47 -38.68 13.62
N ARG A 300 -9.48 -39.14 14.88
CA ARG A 300 -9.78 -38.29 16.04
C ARG A 300 -8.70 -37.25 16.27
N GLU A 301 -7.43 -37.64 16.21
CA GLU A 301 -6.31 -36.69 16.28
C GLU A 301 -6.40 -35.63 15.19
N ALA A 302 -6.71 -36.02 13.94
CA ALA A 302 -6.91 -35.08 12.84
C ALA A 302 -8.10 -34.13 13.06
N GLN A 303 -9.19 -34.61 13.70
CA GLN A 303 -10.33 -33.76 14.05
C GLN A 303 -9.95 -32.73 15.12
N ASP A 304 -9.18 -33.12 16.14
CA ASP A 304 -8.69 -32.21 17.17
C ASP A 304 -7.77 -31.12 16.59
N ILE A 305 -6.88 -31.49 15.65
CA ILE A 305 -6.07 -30.51 14.90
C ILE A 305 -6.96 -29.61 14.04
N GLY A 306 -7.99 -30.17 13.39
CA GLY A 306 -8.97 -29.41 12.61
C GLY A 306 -9.67 -28.32 13.42
N GLU A 307 -10.03 -28.59 14.67
CA GLU A 307 -10.59 -27.56 15.56
C GLU A 307 -9.58 -26.48 15.91
N THR A 308 -8.30 -26.84 16.08
CA THR A 308 -7.21 -25.88 16.28
C THR A 308 -7.04 -24.97 15.06
N LEU A 309 -7.06 -25.54 13.84
CA LEU A 309 -6.93 -24.80 12.58
C LEU A 309 -7.98 -23.73 12.37
N LYS A 310 -9.24 -23.98 12.77
CA LYS A 310 -10.33 -22.99 12.65
C LYS A 310 -10.07 -21.70 13.43
N SER A 311 -9.26 -21.78 14.49
CA SER A 311 -8.91 -20.64 15.34
C SER A 311 -7.56 -19.99 14.98
N LYS A 312 -6.75 -20.65 14.13
CA LYS A 312 -5.46 -20.11 13.70
C LYS A 312 -5.69 -19.03 12.64
N PRO A 313 -5.08 -17.84 12.79
CA PRO A 313 -5.17 -16.80 11.79
C PRO A 313 -4.45 -17.23 10.50
N PHE A 314 -4.98 -16.77 9.37
CA PHE A 314 -4.32 -16.82 8.08
C PHE A 314 -4.35 -15.40 7.51
N PRO A 315 -3.22 -14.67 7.52
CA PRO A 315 -3.19 -13.25 7.19
C PRO A 315 -3.77 -12.99 5.79
N SER A 316 -4.65 -12.01 5.65
CA SER A 316 -5.19 -11.65 4.33
C SER A 316 -4.16 -10.85 3.53
N PRO A 317 -4.18 -10.92 2.18
CA PRO A 317 -3.28 -10.09 1.36
C PRO A 317 -3.52 -8.59 1.61
N ALA A 318 -4.75 -8.22 2.00
CA ALA A 318 -5.08 -6.85 2.35
C ALA A 318 -4.40 -6.38 3.65
N ALA A 319 -4.42 -7.20 4.70
CA ALA A 319 -3.72 -6.88 5.94
C ALA A 319 -2.20 -6.77 5.72
N VAL A 320 -1.64 -7.64 4.87
CA VAL A 320 -0.23 -7.58 4.48
C VAL A 320 0.09 -6.31 3.70
N ALA A 321 -0.76 -5.95 2.73
CA ALA A 321 -0.60 -4.72 1.96
C ALA A 321 -0.64 -3.46 2.84
N VAL A 322 -1.44 -3.46 3.92
CA VAL A 322 -1.42 -2.42 4.96
C VAL A 322 -0.09 -2.41 5.69
N ALA A 323 0.36 -3.57 6.20
CA ALA A 323 1.63 -3.67 6.93
C ALA A 323 2.85 -3.23 6.08
N ILE A 324 2.82 -3.40 4.76
CA ILE A 324 3.90 -2.97 3.85
C ILE A 324 3.68 -1.59 3.20
N GLY A 325 2.63 -0.87 3.60
CA GLY A 325 2.36 0.50 3.15
C GLY A 325 1.93 0.62 1.68
N LEU A 326 1.42 -0.46 1.08
CA LEU A 326 0.78 -0.45 -0.25
C LEU A 326 -0.71 -0.10 -0.17
N MET A 327 -1.34 -0.37 0.97
CA MET A 327 -2.69 0.08 1.31
C MET A 327 -2.65 0.74 2.68
N ARG A 328 -3.64 1.57 2.99
CA ARG A 328 -3.77 2.23 4.29
C ARG A 328 -5.22 2.20 4.71
#